data_AF-A0A819P286-F1
#
_entry.id   AF-A0A819P286-F1
#
_cell.length_a   1.000
_cell.length_b   1.000
_cell.length_c   1.000
_cell.angle_alpha   90.00
_cell.angle_beta   90.00
_cell.angle_gamma   90.00
#
_symmetry.space_group_name_H-M   'P 1'
#
loop_
_entity.id
_entity.type
_entity.pdbx_description
1 polymer ?
#
loop_
_entity_poly.entity_id
_entity_poly.type
_entity_poly.pdbx_seq_one_letter_code
_entity_poly.pdbx_strand_id
1 'polypeptide(L)'
;MATGAFPLSDIPGATASAATTARASVCSLQWNPIGSRVAGDGTFGDGLQQLNDPRDVVLDLSNRLVIADIGNNRIQRWVIGGPQGETVAGQANGDAGDAQNQLSRPEGAVVAPNGNIYVADSANDRVQLWLPGAAVGQTIPGPGKIA
;
A
#
# COMPACT_ATOMS: atom_id res chain seq x y z
N MET A 1 17.41 -8.68 28.33
CA MET A 1 16.17 -8.46 27.56
C MET A 1 15.72 -7.04 27.80
N ALA A 2 15.91 -6.16 26.82
CA ALA A 2 15.65 -4.73 26.96
C ALA A 2 14.18 -4.45 26.64
N THR A 3 13.43 -4.00 27.65
CA THR A 3 12.04 -3.55 27.51
C THR A 3 12.04 -2.09 27.08
N GLY A 4 12.11 -1.85 25.77
CA GLY A 4 11.90 -0.51 25.20
C GLY A 4 10.41 -0.18 25.21
N ALA A 5 9.99 0.71 26.11
CA ALA A 5 8.65 1.29 26.06
C ALA A 5 8.57 2.25 24.87
N PHE A 6 7.63 2.02 23.95
CA PHE A 6 7.29 2.97 22.90
C PHE A 6 6.53 4.16 23.53
N PRO A 7 6.94 5.42 23.32
CA PRO A 7 6.24 6.56 23.88
C PRO A 7 4.86 6.75 23.23
N LEU A 8 3.86 6.98 24.07
CA LEU A 8 2.44 7.17 23.72
C LEU A 8 2.14 8.40 22.83
N SER A 9 3.14 9.21 22.47
CA SER A 9 2.99 10.40 21.64
C SER A 9 2.68 10.10 20.17
N ASP A 10 2.91 8.86 19.72
CA ASP A 10 2.95 8.52 18.30
C ASP A 10 1.66 7.85 17.79
N ILE A 11 0.59 7.84 18.59
CA ILE A 11 -0.71 7.23 18.23
C ILE A 11 -1.75 8.34 17.95
N PRO A 12 -2.11 8.60 16.68
CA PRO A 12 -3.18 9.53 16.35
C PRO A 12 -4.53 9.03 16.90
N GLY A 13 -5.16 9.79 17.80
CA GLY A 13 -6.50 9.51 18.33
C GLY A 13 -6.57 9.12 19.81
N ALA A 14 -5.46 9.08 20.54
CA ALA A 14 -5.48 8.87 21.99
C ALA A 14 -6.07 10.09 22.72
N THR A 15 -7.30 9.98 23.22
CA THR A 15 -7.86 10.97 24.16
C THR A 15 -7.74 10.45 25.60
N ALA A 16 -7.03 11.19 26.44
CA ALA A 16 -6.96 10.91 27.87
C ALA A 16 -8.22 11.48 28.56
N SER A 17 -9.06 10.62 29.12
CA SER A 17 -10.15 11.06 30.00
C SER A 17 -9.60 11.19 31.42
N ALA A 18 -9.66 12.40 31.97
CA ALA A 18 -9.25 12.68 33.34
C ALA A 18 -10.28 12.09 34.32
N ALA A 19 -9.90 11.03 35.05
CA ALA A 19 -10.66 10.53 36.18
C ALA A 19 -9.89 10.83 37.49
N THR A 20 -10.39 11.81 38.24
CA THR A 20 -9.99 12.08 39.62
C THR A 20 -10.52 10.96 40.52
N THR A 21 -9.61 10.15 41.07
CA THR A 21 -9.61 9.51 42.42
C THR A 21 -8.79 8.23 42.35
N ALA A 22 -7.81 8.10 43.24
CA ALA A 22 -6.80 7.07 43.26
C ALA A 22 -7.36 5.64 43.34
N ARG A 23 -7.27 4.88 42.25
CA ARG A 23 -7.07 3.43 42.25
C ARG A 23 -6.12 3.10 41.11
N ALA A 24 -5.23 2.13 41.34
CA ALA A 24 -4.21 1.68 40.39
C ALA A 24 -4.77 1.67 38.96
N SER A 25 -4.22 2.54 38.11
CA SER A 25 -4.55 2.60 36.69
C SER A 25 -4.10 1.29 36.06
N VAL A 26 -4.97 0.29 36.08
CA VAL A 26 -4.88 -0.81 35.13
C VAL A 26 -5.11 -0.13 33.79
N CYS A 27 -4.03 0.03 33.02
CA CYS A 27 -4.12 0.39 31.62
C CYS A 27 -4.88 -0.74 30.93
N SER A 28 -6.21 -0.66 30.90
CA SER A 28 -7.01 -1.55 30.09
C SER A 28 -6.80 -1.11 28.65
N LEU A 29 -5.89 -1.80 27.95
CA LEU A 29 -5.86 -1.78 26.50
C LEU A 29 -7.23 -2.33 26.05
N GLN A 30 -8.19 -1.44 25.79
CA GLN A 30 -9.39 -1.83 25.06
C GLN A 30 -8.94 -2.10 23.63
N TRP A 31 -8.61 -3.36 23.35
CA TRP A 31 -8.51 -3.83 21.98
C TRP A 31 -9.89 -3.64 21.35
N ASN A 32 -10.04 -2.62 20.52
CA ASN A 32 -11.25 -2.43 19.75
C ASN A 32 -11.13 -3.39 18.54
N PRO A 33 -11.90 -4.49 18.48
CA PRO A 33 -11.71 -5.58 17.50
C PRO A 33 -11.94 -5.17 16.04
N ILE A 34 -12.48 -3.97 15.84
CA ILE A 34 -13.14 -3.60 14.60
C ILE A 34 -12.08 -2.96 13.72
N GLY A 35 -11.56 -3.74 12.77
CA GLY A 35 -10.71 -3.22 11.71
C GLY A 35 -11.43 -2.05 11.02
N SER A 36 -10.73 -0.92 10.89
CA SER A 36 -11.23 0.26 10.17
C SER A 36 -10.77 0.23 8.72
N ARG A 37 -11.62 0.69 7.80
CA ARG A 37 -11.22 0.91 6.42
C ARG A 37 -10.20 2.05 6.35
N VAL A 38 -9.05 1.77 5.72
CA VAL A 38 -7.95 2.74 5.57
C VAL A 38 -7.64 3.11 4.11
N ALA A 39 -8.23 2.39 3.16
CA ALA A 39 -8.18 2.64 1.72
C ALA A 39 -9.44 2.06 1.05
N GLY A 40 -9.81 2.62 -0.09
CA GLY A 40 -11.06 2.33 -0.79
C GLY A 40 -12.28 2.99 -0.11
N ASP A 41 -13.39 3.08 -0.85
CA ASP A 41 -14.70 3.50 -0.34
C ASP A 41 -15.59 2.31 0.08
N GLY A 42 -15.12 1.09 -0.18
CA GLY A 42 -15.85 -0.15 0.09
C GLY A 42 -16.71 -0.67 -1.04
N THR A 43 -16.61 -0.06 -2.22
CA THR A 43 -17.26 -0.50 -3.44
C THR A 43 -16.21 -0.99 -4.45
N PHE A 44 -16.65 -1.91 -5.30
CA PHE A 44 -15.87 -2.38 -6.44
C PHE A 44 -15.88 -1.33 -7.55
N GLY A 45 -14.72 -1.06 -8.15
CA GLY A 45 -14.62 -0.21 -9.34
C GLY A 45 -13.18 0.20 -9.65
N ASP A 46 -13.05 1.09 -10.64
CA ASP A 46 -11.78 1.59 -11.19
C ASP A 46 -11.51 3.06 -10.82
N GLY A 47 -12.45 3.74 -10.15
CA GLY A 47 -12.26 5.10 -9.66
C GLY A 47 -11.07 5.21 -8.70
N LEU A 48 -10.55 6.43 -8.51
CA LEU A 48 -9.43 6.65 -7.57
C LEU A 48 -9.78 6.34 -6.11
N GLN A 49 -11.08 6.30 -5.79
CA GLN A 49 -11.59 5.94 -4.46
C GLN A 49 -11.96 4.46 -4.35
N GLN A 50 -11.82 3.70 -5.43
CA GLN A 50 -12.24 2.31 -5.53
C GLN A 50 -11.04 1.40 -5.77
N LEU A 51 -11.22 0.14 -5.39
CA LEU A 51 -10.27 -0.94 -5.62
C LEU A 51 -11.04 -2.13 -6.20
N ASN A 52 -10.33 -2.96 -6.96
CA ASN A 52 -10.84 -4.14 -7.62
C ASN A 52 -9.88 -5.30 -7.41
N ASP A 53 -10.28 -6.23 -6.54
CA ASP A 53 -9.49 -7.42 -6.16
C ASP A 53 -8.05 -7.10 -5.71
N PRO A 54 -7.84 -6.22 -4.71
CA PRO A 54 -6.50 -5.91 -4.22
C PRO A 54 -5.84 -7.16 -3.60
N ARG A 55 -4.62 -7.51 -4.03
CA ARG A 55 -3.93 -8.74 -3.60
C ARG A 55 -2.78 -8.55 -2.64
N ASP A 56 -2.13 -7.40 -2.70
CA ASP A 56 -0.96 -7.11 -1.88
C ASP A 56 -1.02 -5.66 -1.38
N VAL A 57 -0.40 -5.43 -0.23
CA VAL A 57 -0.28 -4.13 0.39
C VAL A 57 1.05 -4.01 1.14
N VAL A 58 1.81 -2.97 0.82
CA VAL A 58 3.05 -2.62 1.50
C VAL A 58 3.04 -1.15 1.93
N LEU A 59 3.93 -0.77 2.84
CA LEU A 59 4.12 0.62 3.22
C LEU A 59 5.34 1.20 2.51
N ASP A 60 5.22 2.43 2.03
CA ASP A 60 6.37 3.22 1.63
C ASP A 60 7.05 3.89 2.84
N LEU A 61 8.22 4.49 2.64
CA LEU A 61 8.96 5.19 3.70
C LEU A 61 8.24 6.43 4.26
N SER A 62 7.16 6.90 3.62
CA SER A 62 6.31 7.99 4.08
C SER A 62 5.04 7.49 4.78
N ASN A 63 4.99 6.20 5.15
CA ASN A 63 3.82 5.55 5.76
C ASN A 63 2.55 5.65 4.90
N ARG A 64 2.69 5.63 3.57
CA ARG A 64 1.56 5.48 2.65
C ARG A 64 1.44 4.02 2.24
N LEU A 65 0.20 3.59 2.03
CA LEU A 65 -0.11 2.27 1.51
C LEU A 65 0.25 2.23 0.03
N VAL A 66 0.87 1.16 -0.43
CA VAL A 66 1.07 0.82 -1.84
C VAL A 66 0.36 -0.50 -2.05
N ILE A 67 -0.69 -0.49 -2.85
CA ILE A 67 -1.66 -1.56 -3.00
C ILE A 67 -1.60 -2.07 -4.43
N ALA A 68 -1.47 -3.39 -4.58
CA ALA A 68 -1.59 -4.05 -5.86
C ALA A 68 -3.08 -4.28 -6.19
N ASP A 69 -3.63 -3.42 -7.04
CA ASP A 69 -5.04 -3.37 -7.44
C ASP A 69 -5.23 -4.18 -8.73
N ILE A 70 -5.27 -5.51 -8.59
CA ILE A 70 -5.01 -6.42 -9.72
C ILE A 70 -6.13 -6.40 -10.75
N GLY A 71 -7.38 -6.25 -10.30
CA GLY A 71 -8.54 -6.24 -11.18
C GLY A 71 -8.58 -4.99 -12.06
N ASN A 72 -7.85 -3.96 -11.64
CA ASN A 72 -7.60 -2.74 -12.42
C ASN A 72 -6.16 -2.68 -12.96
N ASN A 73 -5.40 -3.79 -12.98
CA ASN A 73 -4.05 -3.88 -13.52
C ASN A 73 -3.12 -2.69 -13.17
N ARG A 74 -3.18 -2.22 -11.93
CA ARG A 74 -2.44 -1.02 -11.48
C ARG A 74 -1.92 -1.17 -10.07
N ILE A 75 -0.97 -0.32 -9.71
CA ILE A 75 -0.52 -0.13 -8.33
C ILE A 75 -1.00 1.24 -7.84
N GLN A 76 -1.75 1.25 -6.74
CA GLN A 76 -2.28 2.45 -6.11
C GLN A 76 -1.46 2.81 -4.87
N ARG A 77 -1.05 4.08 -4.75
CA ARG A 77 -0.51 4.65 -3.51
C ARG A 77 -1.58 5.43 -2.79
N TRP A 78 -1.69 5.27 -1.47
CA TRP A 78 -2.77 5.85 -0.68
C TRP A 78 -2.26 6.37 0.66
N VAL A 79 -2.64 7.59 1.01
CA VAL A 79 -2.48 8.10 2.38
C VAL A 79 -3.41 7.34 3.32
N ILE A 80 -2.94 6.77 4.43
CA ILE A 80 -3.79 6.00 5.35
C ILE A 80 -5.01 6.83 5.79
N GLY A 81 -6.22 6.34 5.50
CA GLY A 81 -7.48 7.01 5.79
C GLY A 81 -7.82 8.19 4.85
N GLY A 82 -7.02 8.42 3.81
CA GLY A 82 -7.25 9.44 2.79
C GLY A 82 -8.44 9.11 1.89
N PRO A 83 -8.98 10.09 1.16
CA PRO A 83 -10.19 9.90 0.35
C PRO A 83 -9.94 9.08 -0.92
N GLN A 84 -8.72 9.10 -1.46
CA GLN A 84 -8.44 8.48 -2.75
C GLN A 84 -6.97 8.07 -2.87
N GLY A 85 -6.71 7.12 -3.76
CA GLY A 85 -5.38 6.71 -4.17
C GLY A 85 -4.85 7.50 -5.37
N GLU A 86 -3.58 7.25 -5.67
CA GLU A 86 -2.82 7.75 -6.81
C GLU A 86 -2.23 6.55 -7.55
N THR A 87 -2.40 6.48 -8.87
CA THR A 87 -1.77 5.41 -9.67
C THR A 87 -0.29 5.69 -9.80
N VAL A 88 0.54 4.78 -9.27
CA VAL A 88 2.01 4.91 -9.27
C VAL A 88 2.70 3.93 -10.21
N ALA A 89 2.00 2.90 -10.67
CA ALA A 89 2.43 2.00 -11.73
C ALA A 89 1.23 1.43 -12.49
N GLY A 90 1.42 1.17 -13.78
CA GLY A 90 0.34 0.83 -14.71
C GLY A 90 -0.41 2.07 -15.21
N GLN A 91 -1.53 1.84 -15.89
CA GLN A 91 -2.37 2.92 -16.41
C GLN A 91 -3.52 3.25 -15.44
N ALA A 92 -3.93 4.52 -15.42
CA ALA A 92 -5.02 4.97 -14.56
C ALA A 92 -6.37 4.33 -14.90
N ASN A 93 -6.60 4.02 -16.19
CA ASN A 93 -7.79 3.32 -16.66
C ASN A 93 -7.77 1.81 -16.40
N GLY A 94 -6.62 1.27 -15.97
CA GLY A 94 -6.46 -0.11 -15.57
C GLY A 94 -6.50 -1.16 -16.69
N ASP A 95 -6.24 -0.75 -17.94
CA ASP A 95 -6.14 -1.68 -19.05
C ASP A 95 -4.95 -2.63 -18.86
N ALA A 96 -5.23 -3.92 -19.00
CA ALA A 96 -4.19 -4.93 -19.02
C ALA A 96 -3.36 -4.82 -20.30
N GLY A 97 -2.05 -5.03 -20.20
CA GLY A 97 -1.18 -5.14 -21.37
C GLY A 97 0.28 -5.36 -21.04
N ASP A 98 1.10 -5.47 -22.06
CA ASP A 98 2.53 -5.80 -21.98
C ASP A 98 3.45 -4.61 -22.32
N ALA A 99 2.88 -3.45 -22.67
CA ALA A 99 3.65 -2.23 -22.85
C ALA A 99 4.37 -1.82 -21.56
N GLN A 100 5.37 -0.94 -21.67
CA GLN A 100 6.15 -0.50 -20.51
C GLN A 100 5.32 0.27 -19.47
N ASN A 101 4.26 0.95 -19.90
CA ASN A 101 3.33 1.65 -19.02
C ASN A 101 2.15 0.78 -18.55
N GLN A 102 2.13 -0.49 -18.95
CA GLN A 102 1.03 -1.42 -18.67
C GLN A 102 1.50 -2.54 -17.73
N LEU A 103 0.53 -3.08 -17.00
CA LEU A 103 0.69 -4.26 -16.17
C LEU A 103 -0.43 -5.24 -16.55
N SER A 104 -0.28 -6.49 -16.19
CA SER A 104 -1.28 -7.52 -16.35
C SER A 104 -1.25 -8.42 -15.11
N ARG A 105 -2.32 -8.30 -14.29
CA ARG A 105 -2.44 -8.98 -13.00
C ARG A 105 -1.20 -8.77 -12.08
N PRO A 106 -0.90 -7.53 -11.67
CA PRO A 106 0.21 -7.29 -10.75
C PRO A 106 -0.10 -7.90 -9.38
N GLU A 107 0.48 -9.06 -9.05
CA GLU A 107 0.08 -9.81 -7.84
C GLU A 107 0.80 -9.37 -6.57
N GLY A 108 1.99 -8.78 -6.70
CA GLY A 108 2.79 -8.33 -5.57
C GLY A 108 3.61 -7.10 -5.92
N ALA A 109 3.86 -6.26 -4.91
CA ALA A 109 4.67 -5.07 -5.04
C ALA A 109 5.56 -4.86 -3.83
N VAL A 110 6.80 -4.41 -4.04
CA VAL A 110 7.70 -4.00 -2.96
C VAL A 110 8.25 -2.60 -3.23
N VAL A 111 8.31 -1.80 -2.18
CA VAL A 111 8.90 -0.45 -2.22
C VAL A 111 10.30 -0.51 -1.61
N ALA A 112 11.30 -0.13 -2.40
CA ALA A 112 12.67 -0.01 -1.92
C ALA A 112 12.90 1.33 -1.20
N PRO A 113 13.96 1.44 -0.37
CA PRO A 113 14.24 2.66 0.39
C PRO A 113 14.51 3.92 -0.45
N ASN A 114 14.84 3.77 -1.73
CA ASN A 114 14.98 4.88 -2.68
C ASN A 114 13.65 5.31 -3.31
N GLY A 115 12.53 4.70 -2.90
CA GLY A 115 11.18 4.94 -3.43
C GLY A 115 10.85 4.13 -4.69
N ASN A 116 11.77 3.30 -5.19
CA ASN A 116 11.51 2.44 -6.34
C ASN A 116 10.45 1.39 -6.00
N ILE A 117 9.55 1.13 -6.94
CA ILE A 117 8.51 0.11 -6.81
C ILE A 117 8.85 -1.04 -7.75
N TYR A 118 8.98 -2.24 -7.20
CA TYR A 118 9.16 -3.46 -7.97
C TYR A 118 7.83 -4.20 -7.97
N VAL A 119 7.33 -4.50 -9.16
CA VAL A 119 6.01 -5.11 -9.36
C VAL A 119 6.19 -6.46 -10.02
N ALA A 120 5.59 -7.49 -9.42
CA ALA A 120 5.44 -8.80 -10.04
C ALA A 120 4.27 -8.76 -11.02
N ASP A 121 4.58 -8.57 -12.30
CA ASP A 121 3.63 -8.47 -13.40
C ASP A 121 3.30 -9.89 -13.89
N SER A 122 2.46 -10.60 -13.12
CA SER A 122 2.42 -12.07 -13.12
C SER A 122 1.91 -12.68 -14.41
N ALA A 123 0.98 -12.01 -15.11
CA ALA A 123 0.48 -12.52 -16.39
C ALA A 123 1.38 -12.18 -17.57
N ASN A 124 2.39 -11.32 -17.37
CA ASN A 124 3.42 -10.99 -18.37
C ASN A 124 4.76 -11.68 -18.08
N ASP A 125 4.84 -12.59 -17.09
CA ASP A 125 6.04 -13.34 -16.70
C ASP A 125 7.27 -12.44 -16.48
N ARG A 126 7.08 -11.25 -15.90
CA ARG A 126 8.16 -10.27 -15.69
C ARG A 126 8.08 -9.56 -14.35
N VAL A 127 9.22 -8.98 -13.96
CA VAL A 127 9.29 -8.02 -12.86
C VAL A 127 9.56 -6.64 -13.46
N GLN A 128 8.72 -5.67 -13.13
CA GLN A 128 8.89 -4.29 -13.56
C GLN A 128 9.36 -3.39 -12.42
N LEU A 129 10.35 -2.56 -12.71
CA LEU A 129 10.81 -1.46 -11.88
C LEU A 129 10.13 -0.17 -12.30
N TRP A 130 9.48 0.49 -11.35
CA TRP A 130 8.93 1.82 -11.50
C TRP A 130 9.70 2.79 -10.59
N LEU A 131 10.31 3.80 -11.20
CA LEU A 131 10.97 4.88 -10.46
C LEU A 131 9.91 5.85 -9.91
N PRO A 132 10.18 6.56 -8.81
CA PRO A 132 9.25 7.57 -8.29
C PRO A 132 8.84 8.59 -9.36
N GLY A 133 7.54 8.65 -9.66
CA GLY A 133 6.98 9.58 -10.65
C GLY A 133 7.22 9.19 -12.11
N ALA A 134 7.77 8.00 -12.38
CA ALA A 134 7.90 7.51 -13.75
C ALA A 134 6.52 7.19 -14.35
N ALA A 135 6.34 7.53 -15.62
CA ALA A 135 5.15 7.18 -16.39
C ALA A 135 5.20 5.75 -16.97
N VAL A 136 6.39 5.14 -16.97
CA VAL A 136 6.64 3.81 -17.55
C VAL A 136 7.52 2.98 -16.62
N GLY A 137 7.31 1.68 -16.65
CA GLY A 137 8.15 0.68 -15.98
C GLY A 137 9.33 0.23 -16.83
N GLN A 138 10.32 -0.33 -16.16
CA GLN A 138 11.49 -0.95 -16.75
C GLN A 138 11.48 -2.44 -16.42
N THR A 139 11.50 -3.30 -17.44
CA THR A 139 11.64 -4.74 -17.23
C THR A 139 13.02 -5.04 -16.64
N ILE A 140 13.04 -5.68 -15.48
CA ILE A 140 14.29 -6.19 -14.91
C ILE A 140 14.59 -7.53 -15.58
N PRO A 141 15.74 -7.69 -16.26
CA PRO A 141 16.14 -8.97 -16.81
C PRO A 141 16.28 -10.00 -15.68
N GLY A 142 15.59 -11.13 -15.81
CA GLY A 142 15.90 -12.30 -14.99
C GLY A 142 17.33 -12.76 -15.26
N PRO A 143 18.01 -13.40 -14.29
CA PRO A 143 19.29 -14.04 -14.54
C PRO A 143 19.10 -15.13 -15.60
N GLY A 144 19.44 -14.83 -16.87
CA GLY A 144 19.29 -15.76 -17.99
C GLY A 144 18.78 -15.17 -19.31
N LYS A 145 18.23 -13.94 -19.32
CA LYS A 145 17.96 -13.22 -20.58
C LYS A 145 19.00 -12.12 -20.80
N ILE A 146 20.16 -12.54 -21.29
CA ILE A 146 20.99 -11.66 -22.14
C ILE A 146 20.50 -11.87 -23.57
N ALA A 147 20.06 -10.79 -24.20
CA ALA A 147 19.78 -10.76 -25.63
C ALA A 147 21.09 -10.84 -26.43
#